data_AF-A0A1E4I175-F1
#
_entry.id   AF-A0A1E4I175-F1
#
_cell.length_a   1.000
_cell.length_b   1.000
_cell.length_c   1.000
_cell.angle_alpha   90.00
_cell.angle_beta   90.00
_cell.angle_gamma   90.00
#
_symmetry.space_group_name_H-M   'P 1'
#
loop_
_entity.id
_entity.type
_entity.pdbx_description
1 polymer ?
#
loop_
_entity_poly.entity_id
_entity_poly.type
_entity_poly.pdbx_seq_one_letter_code
_entity_poly.pdbx_strand_id
1 'polypeptide(L)'
;MLSNVPARFAESAAGMAIDRENVLQVGAVLVGEVRRLRQVLQAHGGDRMELCGGDPVSADAKQAFNQRAEALVALYKTYVDDLQALSDAVAEAARSYGVADADIATVFRR
;
A
#
# COMPACT_ATOMS: atom_id res chain seq x y z
N MET A 1 2.82 -27.92 27.03
CA MET A 1 3.14 -26.67 27.75
C MET A 1 3.49 -25.63 26.71
N LEU A 2 2.67 -24.57 26.63
CA LEU A 2 2.93 -23.20 26.11
C LEU A 2 3.47 -23.08 24.66
N SER A 3 2.95 -22.26 23.75
CA SER A 3 1.97 -21.18 23.82
C SER A 3 1.77 -20.66 22.39
N ASN A 4 0.51 -20.43 22.02
CA ASN A 4 0.00 -19.41 21.10
C ASN A 4 0.93 -18.87 19.99
N VAL A 5 0.64 -19.27 18.75
CA VAL A 5 0.59 -18.30 17.64
C VAL A 5 -0.89 -18.07 17.32
N PRO A 6 -1.48 -16.93 17.71
CA PRO A 6 -2.90 -16.69 17.51
C PRO A 6 -3.22 -16.48 16.03
N ALA A 7 -4.20 -17.25 15.56
CA ALA A 7 -4.90 -17.13 14.30
C ALA A 7 -5.46 -15.71 14.07
N ARG A 8 -4.75 -14.85 13.34
CA ARG A 8 -5.25 -13.50 12.97
C ARG A 8 -4.99 -13.06 11.52
N PHE A 9 -4.40 -13.91 10.67
CA PHE A 9 -4.30 -13.65 9.22
C PHE A 9 -5.22 -14.56 8.38
N ALA A 10 -6.03 -15.39 9.03
CA ALA A 10 -6.85 -16.42 8.39
C ALA A 10 -8.36 -16.11 8.39
N GLU A 11 -8.77 -14.86 8.59
CA GLU A 11 -10.14 -14.48 8.26
C GLU A 11 -10.15 -13.94 6.83
N SER A 12 -10.42 -14.86 5.90
CA SER A 12 -10.75 -14.70 4.48
C SER A 12 -10.91 -13.27 3.96
N ALA A 13 -9.82 -12.54 3.79
CA ALA A 13 -9.78 -11.45 2.84
C ALA A 13 -9.69 -12.10 1.44
N ALA A 14 -10.83 -12.21 0.76
CA ALA A 14 -11.02 -12.76 -0.59
C ALA A 14 -10.94 -14.31 -0.78
N GLY A 15 -10.91 -15.10 0.30
CA GLY A 15 -11.01 -16.58 0.21
C GLY A 15 -9.83 -17.29 -0.49
N MET A 16 -8.72 -16.59 -0.71
CA MET A 16 -7.53 -17.12 -1.37
C MET A 16 -6.46 -17.42 -0.32
N ALA A 17 -6.01 -18.67 -0.25
CA ALA A 17 -4.85 -19.04 0.54
C ALA A 17 -3.58 -18.69 -0.26
N ILE A 18 -2.65 -17.96 0.36
CA ILE A 18 -1.33 -17.76 -0.23
C ILE A 18 -0.52 -19.03 0.01
N ASP A 19 0.01 -19.62 -1.05
CA ASP A 19 0.79 -20.85 -1.03
C ASP A 19 2.01 -20.72 -1.95
N ARG A 20 2.79 -21.80 -2.04
CA ARG A 20 4.01 -21.84 -2.85
C ARG A 20 3.78 -21.51 -4.33
N GLU A 21 2.61 -21.86 -4.87
CA GLU A 21 2.31 -21.71 -6.30
C GLU A 21 1.93 -20.28 -6.66
N ASN A 22 1.31 -19.55 -5.72
CA ASN A 22 0.80 -18.19 -5.97
C ASN A 22 1.57 -17.08 -5.24
N VAL A 23 2.45 -17.38 -4.28
CA VAL A 23 3.12 -16.37 -3.42
C VAL A 23 3.87 -15.29 -4.22
N LEU A 24 4.53 -15.67 -5.31
CA LEU A 24 5.24 -14.71 -6.17
C LEU A 24 4.29 -13.82 -6.98
N GLN A 25 3.15 -14.35 -7.41
CA GLN A 25 2.15 -13.59 -8.16
C GLN A 25 1.47 -12.56 -7.26
N VAL A 26 1.09 -12.98 -6.04
CA VAL A 26 0.54 -12.08 -5.02
C VAL A 26 1.56 -11.00 -4.66
N GLY A 27 2.82 -11.39 -4.45
CA GLY A 27 3.92 -10.46 -4.22
C GLY A 27 4.06 -9.42 -5.32
N ALA A 28 4.00 -9.84 -6.59
CA ALA A 28 4.11 -8.96 -7.74
C ALA A 28 2.97 -7.93 -7.81
N VAL A 29 1.74 -8.34 -7.49
CA VAL A 29 0.59 -7.42 -7.43
C VAL A 29 0.78 -6.37 -6.33
N LEU A 30 1.19 -6.78 -5.13
CA LEU A 30 1.41 -5.86 -4.01
C LEU A 30 2.52 -4.86 -4.32
N VAL A 31 3.67 -5.33 -4.83
CA VAL A 31 4.79 -4.47 -5.21
C VAL A 31 4.41 -3.52 -6.33
N GLY A 32 3.66 -3.99 -7.33
CA GLY A 32 3.13 -3.17 -8.41
C GLY A 32 2.25 -2.04 -7.90
N GLU A 33 1.36 -2.33 -6.96
CA GLU A 33 0.45 -1.35 -6.38
C GLU A 33 1.17 -0.33 -5.50
N VAL A 34 2.13 -0.77 -4.68
CA VAL A 34 3.01 0.12 -3.90
C VAL A 34 3.71 1.11 -4.83
N ARG A 35 4.30 0.64 -5.93
CA ARG A 35 4.97 1.50 -6.90
C ARG A 35 4.00 2.49 -7.55
N ARG A 36 2.83 2.02 -7.98
CA ARG A 36 1.80 2.86 -8.61
C ARG A 36 1.34 3.97 -7.66
N LEU A 37 1.00 3.63 -6.42
CA LEU A 37 0.52 4.61 -5.43
C LEU A 37 1.63 5.59 -5.03
N ARG A 38 2.88 5.14 -4.87
CA ARG A 38 4.02 6.03 -4.64
C ARG A 38 4.20 7.04 -5.77
N GLN A 39 4.09 6.61 -7.02
CA GLN A 39 4.16 7.50 -8.18
C GLN A 39 3.04 8.55 -8.17
N VAL A 40 1.81 8.14 -7.87
CA VAL A 40 0.67 9.07 -7.76
C VAL A 40 0.87 10.08 -6.62
N LEU A 41 1.30 9.61 -5.44
CA LEU A 41 1.58 10.49 -4.30
C LEU A 41 2.75 11.43 -4.56
N GLN A 42 3.77 10.99 -5.29
CA GLN A 42 4.90 11.83 -5.68
C GLN A 42 4.47 12.90 -6.69
N ALA A 43 3.61 12.55 -7.65
CA ALA A 43 3.15 13.47 -8.67
C ALA A 43 2.13 14.49 -8.15
N HIS A 44 1.23 14.08 -7.25
CA HIS A 44 0.03 14.86 -6.89
C HIS A 44 -0.14 15.13 -5.39
N GLY A 45 0.66 14.50 -4.52
CA GLY A 45 0.46 14.64 -3.07
C GLY A 45 0.71 16.07 -2.53
N GLY A 46 1.43 16.88 -3.30
CA GLY A 46 1.67 18.29 -3.03
C GLY A 46 0.66 19.24 -3.66
N ASP A 47 -0.24 18.76 -4.52
CA ASP A 47 -1.18 19.63 -5.22
C ASP A 47 -2.12 20.31 -4.22
N ARG A 48 -2.38 21.60 -4.45
CA ARG A 48 -3.22 22.43 -3.61
C ARG A 48 -4.19 23.23 -4.46
N MET A 49 -5.39 23.39 -3.93
CA MET A 49 -6.37 24.29 -4.51
C MET A 49 -5.95 25.74 -4.23
N GLU A 50 -6.12 26.56 -5.25
CA GLU A 50 -5.90 28.00 -5.19
C GLU A 50 -7.24 28.75 -5.25
N LEU A 51 -7.18 30.08 -5.11
CA LEU A 51 -8.38 30.91 -5.23
C LEU A 51 -8.93 30.87 -6.66
N CYS A 52 -10.25 30.70 -6.77
CA CYS A 52 -10.99 30.79 -8.03
C CYS A 52 -11.31 32.24 -8.38
N GLY A 53 -10.28 33.09 -8.52
CA GLY A 53 -10.44 34.50 -8.86
C GLY A 53 -11.17 35.30 -7.77
N GLY A 54 -12.18 36.10 -8.17
CA GLY A 54 -12.94 36.98 -7.28
C GLY A 54 -14.19 36.35 -6.66
N ASP A 55 -14.34 35.03 -6.75
CA ASP A 55 -15.48 34.33 -6.16
C ASP A 55 -15.47 34.51 -4.62
N PRO A 56 -16.52 35.09 -4.02
CA PRO A 56 -16.58 35.37 -2.58
C PRO A 56 -16.45 34.12 -1.71
N VAL A 57 -16.73 32.92 -2.25
CA VAL A 57 -16.64 31.65 -1.49
C VAL A 57 -15.29 30.95 -1.67
N SER A 58 -14.43 31.45 -2.57
CA SER A 58 -13.19 30.75 -2.96
C SER A 58 -12.17 30.59 -1.83
N ALA A 59 -12.14 31.51 -0.86
CA ALA A 59 -11.25 31.43 0.29
C ALA A 59 -11.61 30.25 1.22
N ASP A 60 -12.89 30.15 1.59
CA ASP A 60 -13.39 29.08 2.44
C ASP A 60 -13.30 27.72 1.73
N ALA A 61 -13.63 27.69 0.44
CA ALA A 61 -13.50 26.49 -0.39
C ALA A 61 -12.03 26.02 -0.48
N LYS A 62 -11.09 26.93 -0.77
CA LYS A 62 -9.65 26.65 -0.79
C LYS A 62 -9.20 26.00 0.52
N GLN A 63 -9.60 26.57 1.66
CA GLN A 63 -9.25 26.02 2.97
C GLN A 63 -9.81 24.61 3.17
N ALA A 64 -11.12 24.42 2.93
CA ALA A 64 -11.78 23.13 3.14
C ALA A 64 -11.22 22.02 2.24
N PHE A 65 -11.02 22.31 0.95
CA PHE A 65 -10.46 21.33 0.01
C PHE A 65 -9.02 20.96 0.35
N ASN A 66 -8.18 21.93 0.71
CA ASN A 66 -6.79 21.65 1.08
C ASN A 66 -6.69 20.81 2.36
N GLN A 67 -7.51 21.10 3.39
CA GLN A 67 -7.57 20.27 4.59
C GLN A 67 -7.98 18.82 4.28
N ARG A 68 -8.99 18.64 3.42
CA ARG A 68 -9.45 17.30 3.03
C ARG A 68 -8.40 16.57 2.18
N ALA A 69 -7.74 17.27 1.27
CA ALA A 69 -6.66 16.72 0.44
C ALA A 69 -5.49 16.27 1.31
N GLU A 70 -5.10 17.06 2.31
CA GLU A 70 -4.03 16.69 3.26
C GLU A 70 -4.36 15.42 4.04
N ALA A 71 -5.58 15.34 4.59
CA ALA A 71 -6.02 14.14 5.28
C ALA A 71 -6.03 12.90 4.36
N LEU A 72 -6.45 13.07 3.10
CA LEU A 72 -6.48 11.99 2.13
C LEU A 72 -5.07 11.53 1.74
N VAL A 73 -4.15 12.46 1.49
CA VAL A 73 -2.75 12.17 1.19
C VAL A 73 -2.08 11.47 2.38
N ALA A 74 -2.35 11.91 3.61
CA ALA A 74 -1.83 11.26 4.82
C ALA A 74 -2.32 9.81 4.92
N LEU A 75 -3.62 9.56 4.70
CA LEU A 75 -4.20 8.22 4.69
C LEU A 75 -3.53 7.32 3.65
N TYR A 76 -3.35 7.80 2.42
CA TYR A 76 -2.72 7.01 1.36
C TYR A 76 -1.23 6.74 1.61
N LYS A 77 -0.51 7.65 2.29
CA LYS A 77 0.87 7.37 2.73
C LYS A 77 0.91 6.19 3.69
N THR A 78 0.06 6.20 4.71
CA THR A 78 -0.07 5.07 5.64
C THR A 78 -0.45 3.78 4.91
N TYR A 79 -1.41 3.84 3.98
CA TYR A 79 -1.81 2.67 3.21
C TYR A 79 -0.68 2.10 2.34
N VAL A 80 0.16 2.95 1.74
CA VAL A 80 1.34 2.51 1.00
C VAL A 80 2.36 1.83 1.91
N ASP A 81 2.55 2.34 3.13
CA ASP A 81 3.43 1.73 4.12
C ASP A 81 2.91 0.36 4.57
N ASP A 82 1.60 0.23 4.78
CA ASP A 82 0.95 -1.05 5.11
C ASP A 82 1.10 -2.07 3.98
N LEU A 83 0.90 -1.65 2.72
CA LEU A 83 1.12 -2.52 1.55
C LEU A 83 2.58 -2.93 1.41
N GLN A 84 3.52 -2.05 1.72
CA GLN A 84 4.94 -2.38 1.72
C GLN A 84 5.24 -3.45 2.79
N ALA A 85 4.76 -3.25 4.02
CA ALA A 85 4.94 -4.21 5.10
C ALA A 85 4.33 -5.58 4.74
N LEU A 86 3.14 -5.59 4.13
CA LEU A 86 2.52 -6.81 3.62
C LEU A 86 3.37 -7.48 2.54
N SER A 87 3.89 -6.71 1.58
CA SER A 87 4.77 -7.26 0.53
C SER A 87 6.05 -7.88 1.12
N ASP A 88 6.63 -7.25 2.15
CA ASP A 88 7.81 -7.76 2.83
C ASP A 88 7.49 -9.08 3.58
N ALA A 89 6.30 -9.19 4.18
CA ALA A 89 5.82 -10.43 4.80
C ALA A 89 5.58 -11.56 3.78
N VAL A 90 5.04 -11.25 2.60
CA VAL A 90 4.86 -12.23 1.51
C VAL A 90 6.22 -12.72 0.99
N ALA A 91 7.23 -11.85 0.90
CA ALA A 91 8.58 -12.26 0.55
C ALA A 91 9.17 -13.26 1.57
N GLU A 92 8.90 -13.06 2.86
CA GLU A 92 9.33 -13.99 3.92
C GLU A 92 8.57 -15.33 3.85
N ALA A 93 7.27 -15.30 3.55
CA ALA A 93 6.51 -16.52 3.30
C ALA A 93 7.06 -17.31 2.10
N ALA A 94 7.46 -16.63 1.02
CA ALA A 94 8.07 -17.27 -0.14
C ALA A 94 9.39 -18.00 0.23
N ARG A 95 10.23 -17.40 1.08
CA ARG A 95 11.44 -18.06 1.61
C ARG A 95 11.08 -19.31 2.42
N SER A 96 10.05 -19.21 3.28
CA SER A 96 9.56 -20.33 4.08
C SER A 96 9.02 -21.48 3.23
N TYR A 97 8.49 -21.19 2.03
CA TYR A 97 8.07 -22.20 1.05
C TYR A 97 9.23 -22.76 0.19
N GLY A 98 10.46 -22.30 0.41
CA GLY A 98 11.64 -22.76 -0.34
C GLY A 98 11.68 -22.26 -1.78
N VAL A 99 11.10 -21.08 -2.06
CA VAL A 99 11.29 -20.38 -3.33
C VAL A 99 12.73 -19.86 -3.39
N ALA A 100 13.36 -19.92 -4.57
CA ALA A 100 14.74 -19.47 -4.73
C ALA A 100 14.85 -17.96 -4.51
N ASP A 101 15.91 -17.53 -3.79
CA ASP A 101 16.16 -16.12 -3.52
C ASP A 101 16.26 -15.27 -4.79
N ALA A 102 16.74 -15.84 -5.90
CA ALA A 102 16.79 -15.16 -7.19
C ALA A 102 15.40 -14.79 -7.74
N ASP A 103 14.41 -15.67 -7.55
CA ASP A 103 13.03 -15.45 -7.98
C ASP A 103 12.33 -14.43 -7.08
N ILE A 104 12.54 -14.54 -5.76
CA ILE A 104 12.08 -13.55 -4.78
C ILE A 104 12.67 -12.17 -5.12
N ALA A 105 13.98 -12.11 -5.38
CA ALA A 105 14.67 -10.86 -5.73
C ALA A 105 14.26 -10.29 -7.10
N THR A 106 13.60 -11.06 -7.95
CA THR A 106 13.05 -10.57 -9.22
C THR A 106 11.74 -9.83 -8.98
N VAL A 107 10.90 -10.34 -8.07
CA VAL A 107 9.59 -9.76 -7.75
C VAL A 107 9.70 -8.57 -6.79
N PHE A 108 10.45 -8.73 -5.69
CA PHE A 108 10.45 -7.79 -4.57
C PHE A 108 11.55 -6.73 -4.61
N ARG A 109 12.31 -6.64 -5.71
CA ARG A 109 13.35 -5.61 -5.84
C ARG A 109 12.73 -4.21 -5.77
N ARG A 110 13.32 -3.33 -4.99
CA ARG A 110 12.87 -1.94 -4.83
C ARG A 110 13.33 -1.09 -6.01
#